data_AF-A0A9P7XBW9-F1
#
_entry.id   AF-A0A9P7XBW9-F1
#
_cell.length_a   1.000
_cell.length_b   1.000
_cell.length_c   1.000
_cell.angle_alpha   90.00
_cell.angle_beta   90.00
_cell.angle_gamma   90.00
#
_symmetry.space_group_name_H-M   'P 1'
#
loop_
_entity.id
_entity.type
_entity.pdbx_description
1 polymer ?
#
loop_
_entity_poly.entity_id
_entity_poly.type
_entity_poly.pdbx_seq_one_letter_code
_entity_poly.pdbx_strand_id
1 'polypeptide(L)' 'MDTLNTLTNQLSQVTMYDIKSMYNQAKNIVLNVSEMEAKVREATNDDAWGASSTLMQEIAQGTFNL' A
#
# COMPACT_ATOMS: atom_id res chain seq x y z
N MET A 1 14.82 9.63 -25.92
CA MET A 1 14.22 8.32 -26.30
C MET A 1 14.42 7.28 -25.22
N ASP A 2 15.59 7.24 -24.56
CA ASP A 2 15.85 6.26 -23.49
C ASP A 2 14.93 6.43 -22.26
N THR A 3 14.62 7.66 -21.87
CA THR A 3 13.70 7.96 -20.75
C THR A 3 12.26 7.52 -21.00
N LEU A 4 11.79 7.57 -22.25
CA LEU A 4 10.46 7.11 -22.65
C LEU A 4 10.39 5.58 -22.66
N ASN A 5 11.46 4.92 -23.11
CA ASN A 5 11.54 3.47 -23.11
C ASN A 5 11.67 2.91 -21.68
N THR A 6 12.41 3.57 -20.79
CA THR A 6 12.46 3.18 -19.38
C THR A 6 11.12 3.37 -18.67
N LEU A 7 10.41 4.46 -18.94
CA LEU A 7 9.05 4.66 -18.41
C LEU A 7 8.09 3.58 -18.93
N THR A 8 8.17 3.26 -20.23
CA THR A 8 7.32 2.23 -20.85
C THR A 8 7.59 0.84 -20.26
N ASN A 9 8.85 0.52 -19.98
CA ASN A 9 9.23 -0.73 -19.32
C ASN A 9 8.86 -0.79 -17.84
N GLN A 10 8.82 0.35 -17.14
CA GLN A 10 8.31 0.41 -15.77
C GLN A 10 6.79 0.27 -15.74
N LEU A 11 6.09 0.94 -16.67
CA LEU A 11 4.63 0.84 -16.82
C LEU A 11 4.18 -0.57 -17.20
N SER A 12 4.96 -1.31 -17.99
CA SER A 12 4.65 -2.69 -18.35
C SER A 12 4.82 -3.69 -17.20
N GLN A 13 5.53 -3.30 -16.13
CA GLN A 13 5.75 -4.12 -14.93
C GLN A 13 4.78 -3.78 -13.78
N VAL A 14 3.91 -2.78 -13.96
CA VAL A 14 2.91 -2.42 -12.96
C VAL A 14 1.91 -3.56 -12.84
N THR A 15 1.79 -4.11 -11.63
CA THR A 15 0.82 -5.15 -11.33
C THR A 15 -0.53 -4.54 -10.92
N MET A 16 -1.60 -5.32 -10.99
CA MET A 16 -2.91 -4.89 -10.50
C MET A 16 -2.88 -4.54 -9.00
N TYR A 17 -1.98 -5.19 -8.24
CA TYR A 17 -1.76 -4.89 -6.83
C TYR A 17 -1.17 -3.49 -6.62
N ASP A 18 -0.19 -3.11 -7.44
CA ASP A 18 0.43 -1.77 -7.37
C ASP A 18 -0.59 -0.66 -7.66
N ILE A 19 -1.46 -0.88 -8.66
CA ILE A 19 -2.55 0.05 -8.99
C ILE A 19 -3.52 0.18 -7.81
N LYS A 20 -3.91 -0.94 -7.19
CA LYS A 20 -4.80 -0.97 -6.03
C LYS A 20 -4.17 -0.24 -4.83
N SER A 21 -2.89 -0.48 -4.57
CA SER A 21 -2.13 0.18 -3.51
C SER A 21 -2.09 1.71 -3.70
N MET A 22 -1.77 2.18 -4.91
CA MET A 22 -1.77 3.60 -5.25
C MET A 22 -3.16 4.24 -5.06
N TYR A 23 -4.22 3.54 -5.49
CA TYR A 23 -5.58 4.02 -5.31
C TYR A 23 -5.96 4.13 -3.82
N ASN A 24 -5.66 3.10 -3.02
CA ASN A 24 -5.92 3.10 -1.59
C ASN A 24 -5.14 4.20 -0.87
N GLN A 25 -3.89 4.42 -1.25
CA GLN A 25 -3.06 5.50 -0.71
C GLN A 25 -3.66 6.88 -1.01
N ALA A 26 -4.07 7.13 -2.26
CA ALA A 26 -4.73 8.38 -2.63
C ALA A 26 -6.04 8.59 -1.84
N LYS A 27 -6.84 7.54 -1.67
CA LYS A 27 -8.07 7.56 -0.86
C LYS A 27 -7.80 7.90 0.60
N ASN A 28 -6.75 7.32 1.20
CA ASN A 28 -6.38 7.57 2.59
C ASN A 28 -5.98 9.04 2.81
N ILE A 29 -5.25 9.64 1.85
CA ILE A 29 -4.89 11.07 1.89
C ILE A 29 -6.15 11.95 1.82
N VAL A 30 -7.05 11.68 0.87
CA VAL A 30 -8.30 12.46 0.71
C VAL A 30 -9.19 12.38 1.94
N LEU A 31 -9.24 11.22 2.59
CA LEU A 31 -10.08 10.98 3.76
C LEU A 31 -9.40 11.36 5.08
N ASN A 32 -8.18 11.90 5.07
CA ASN A 32 -7.39 12.19 6.28
C ASN A 32 -7.26 10.97 7.22
N VAL A 33 -7.04 9.79 6.64
CA VAL A 33 -6.86 8.53 7.38
C VAL A 33 -5.46 8.55 8.01
N SER A 34 -5.38 8.27 9.31
CA SER A 34 -4.09 8.18 9.99
C SER A 34 -3.25 7.03 9.43
N GLU A 35 -1.92 7.11 9.58
CA GLU A 35 -1.02 6.07 9.09
C GLU A 35 -1.37 4.69 9.69
N MET A 36 -1.74 4.65 10.98
CA MET A 36 -2.13 3.41 11.64
C MET A 36 -3.44 2.84 11.08
N GLU A 37 -4.46 3.68 10.87
CA GLU A 37 -5.72 3.23 10.27
C GLU A 37 -5.52 2.74 8.83
N ALA A 38 -4.64 3.39 8.06
CA ALA A 38 -4.30 2.94 6.71
C ALA A 38 -3.66 1.54 6.74
N LYS A 39 -2.72 1.30 7.67
CA LYS A 39 -2.07 -0.02 7.84
C LYS A 39 -3.06 -1.11 8.26
N VAL A 40 -3.97 -0.81 9.19
CA VAL A 40 -5.01 -1.76 9.59
C VAL A 40 -5.94 -2.09 8.43
N ARG A 41 -6.36 -1.08 7.64
CA ARG A 41 -7.21 -1.28 6.46
C ARG A 41 -6.54 -2.13 5.38
N GLU A 42 -5.22 -1.98 5.21
CA GLU A 42 -4.45 -2.81 4.30
C GLU A 42 -4.33 -4.24 4.82
N ALA A 43 -4.10 -4.43 6.13
CA ALA A 43 -4.02 -5.75 6.74
C ALA A 43 -5.35 -6.52 6.73
N THR A 44 -6.49 -5.82 6.65
CA THR A 44 -7.84 -6.40 6.60
C THR A 44 -8.50 -6.22 5.24
N ASN A 45 -7.71 -6.15 4.17
CA ASN A 45 -8.23 -6.04 2.82
C ASN A 45 -8.84 -7.38 2.33
N ASP A 46 -9.56 -7.36 1.21
CA ASP A 46 -10.21 -8.55 0.63
C ASP A 46 -9.24 -9.46 -0.17
N ASP A 47 -7.92 -9.31 0.00
CA ASP A 47 -6.96 -10.11 -0.76
C ASP A 47 -6.77 -11.52 -0.18
N ALA A 48 -6.68 -12.53 -1.06
CA ALA A 48 -6.68 -13.94 -0.65
C ALA A 48 -5.37 -14.44 -0.02
N TRP A 49 -4.29 -13.65 -0.05
CA TRP A 49 -2.95 -14.03 0.43
C TRP A 49 -2.64 -13.56 1.85
N GLY A 50 -3.56 -12.82 2.48
CA GLY A 50 -3.41 -12.32 3.86
C GLY A 50 -2.38 -11.21 4.01
N ALA A 51 -2.35 -10.59 5.20
CA ALA A 51 -1.42 -9.50 5.51
C ALA A 51 0.03 -9.99 5.61
N SER A 52 0.97 -9.14 5.20
CA SER A 52 2.39 -9.44 5.40
C SER A 52 2.76 -9.39 6.89
N SER A 53 3.70 -10.24 7.29
CA SER A 53 4.21 -10.28 8.66
C SER A 53 4.88 -8.95 9.06
N THR A 54 5.55 -8.28 8.12
CA THR A 54 6.12 -6.93 8.32
C THR A 54 5.03 -5.90 8.64
N LEU A 55 3.93 -5.89 7.89
CA LEU A 55 2.82 -4.97 8.14
C LEU A 55 2.20 -5.19 9.52
N MET A 56 2.00 -6.46 9.91
CA MET A 56 1.48 -6.79 11.24
C MET A 56 2.44 -6.40 12.36
N GLN A 57 3.75 -6.48 12.15
CA GLN A 57 4.74 -6.01 13.12
C GLN A 57 4.69 -4.50 13.32
N GLU A 58 4.51 -3.73 12.25
CA GLU A 58 4.36 -2.27 12.35
C GLU A 58 3.09 -1.88 13.11
N ILE A 59 1.98 -2.56 12.85
CA ILE A 59 0.74 -2.38 13.61
C ILE A 59 0.98 -2.71 15.09
N ALA A 60 1.64 -3.85 15.38
CA ALA A 60 1.95 -4.24 16.74
C ALA A 60 2.84 -3.20 17.45
N GLN A 61 3.86 -2.67 16.79
CA GLN A 61 4.73 -1.63 17.35
C GLN A 61 3.95 -0.36 17.70
N GLY A 62 3.00 0.04 16.86
CA GLY A 62 2.19 1.21 17.14
C GLY A 62 1.25 1.07 18.34
N THR A 63 1.03 -0.14 18.86
CA THR A 63 0.28 -0.34 20.12
C THR A 63 1.09 0.02 21.37
N PHE A 64 2.41 0.16 21.26
CA PHE A 64 3.30 0.53 22.37
C PHE A 64 3.57 2.04 22.45
N ASN A 65 3.10 2.82 21.47
CA ASN A 65 3.21 4.27 21.49
C ASN A 65 1.96 4.86 22.18
N LEU A 66 2.09 5.16 23.48
CA LEU A 66 1.11 5.94 24.26
C LEU A 66 1.30 7.45 24.05
#